data_AF-A0A814V056-F1
#
_entry.id   AF-A0A814V056-F1
#
_cell.length_a   1.000
_cell.length_b   1.000
_cell.length_c   1.000
_cell.angle_alpha   90.00
_cell.angle_beta   90.00
_cell.angle_gamma   90.00
#
_symmetry.space_group_name_H-M   'P 1'
#
loop_
_entity.id
_entity.type
_entity.pdbx_description
1 polymer ?
#
loop_
_entity_poly.entity_id
_entity_poly.type
_entity_poly.pdbx_seq_one_letter_code
_entity_poly.pdbx_strand_id
1 'polypeptide(L)'
;MIIARLPNLTHLNRVLISRDERHGAEIDYLQRYAQDYFDKKLDFIYEHNQYQKLITKHGEPVLRNQNQVYTFFLLHKRSYLIQI
;
A
#
# COMPACT_ATOMS: atom_id res chain seq x y z
N MET A 1 7.58 8.91 -1.96
CA MET A 1 6.61 8.79 -0.83
C MET A 1 5.43 9.76 -0.90
N ILE A 2 5.62 11.04 -1.23
CA ILE A 2 4.50 12.00 -1.33
C ILE A 2 3.47 11.63 -2.41
N ILE A 3 3.94 11.05 -3.53
CA ILE A 3 3.10 10.58 -4.65
C ILE A 3 2.05 9.56 -4.17
N ALA A 4 2.44 8.61 -3.31
CA ALA A 4 1.54 7.59 -2.78
C ALA A 4 0.56 8.13 -1.72
N ARG A 5 0.91 9.22 -1.03
CA ARG A 5 0.03 9.87 -0.04
C ARG A 5 -1.01 10.78 -0.68
N LEU A 6 -0.74 11.29 -1.88
CA LEU A 6 -1.59 12.23 -2.61
C LEU A 6 -2.06 11.60 -3.94
N PRO A 7 -3.17 10.84 -3.95
CA PRO A 7 -3.61 10.11 -5.15
C PRO A 7 -3.94 11.03 -6.33
N ASN A 8 -4.35 12.27 -6.06
CA ASN A 8 -4.71 13.26 -7.08
C ASN A 8 -3.52 14.12 -7.54
N LEU A 9 -2.32 13.94 -6.97
CA LEU A 9 -1.14 14.70 -7.36
C LEU A 9 -0.70 14.29 -8.76
N THR A 10 -0.91 15.12 -9.77
CA THR A 10 -0.51 14.81 -11.17
C THR A 10 0.89 15.28 -11.50
N HIS A 11 1.36 16.35 -10.85
CA HIS A 11 2.67 16.93 -11.10
C HIS A 11 3.45 17.06 -9.79
N LEU A 12 4.74 16.78 -9.83
CA LEU A 12 5.66 17.04 -8.74
C LEU A 12 6.83 17.84 -9.29
N ASN A 13 7.15 18.98 -8.67
CA ASN A 13 8.23 19.87 -9.12
C ASN A 13 8.12 20.26 -10.62
N ARG A 14 6.90 20.53 -11.09
CA ARG A 14 6.57 20.86 -12.50
C ARG A 14 6.79 19.71 -13.50
N VAL A 15 7.06 18.50 -13.03
CA VAL A 15 7.18 17.29 -13.87
C VAL A 15 5.91 16.47 -13.72
N LEU A 16 5.36 16.01 -14.84
CA LEU A 16 4.21 15.10 -14.86
C LEU A 16 4.63 13.75 -14.29
N ILE A 17 3.88 13.26 -13.31
CA ILE A 17 4.12 11.94 -12.72
C ILE A 17 3.59 10.87 -13.67
N SER A 18 4.49 10.00 -14.13
CA SER A 18 4.13 8.86 -14.96
C SER A 18 3.35 7.80 -14.17
N ARG A 19 2.66 6.91 -14.90
CA ARG A 19 1.94 5.79 -14.29
C ARG A 19 2.89 4.86 -13.53
N ASP A 20 4.08 4.62 -14.08
CA ASP A 20 5.05 3.69 -13.50
C ASP A 20 5.71 4.28 -12.24
N GLU A 21 6.04 5.58 -12.24
CA GLU A 21 6.51 6.27 -11.02
C GLU A 21 5.46 6.26 -9.92
N ARG A 22 4.18 6.45 -10.27
CA ARG A 22 3.11 6.33 -9.29
C ARG A 22 3.02 4.91 -8.75
N HIS A 23 3.03 3.91 -9.64
CA HIS A 23 2.95 2.52 -9.24
C HIS A 23 4.11 2.15 -8.31
N GLY A 24 5.35 2.43 -8.71
CA GLY A 24 6.53 2.20 -7.87
C GLY A 24 6.45 2.92 -6.53
N ALA A 25 6.05 4.20 -6.51
CA ALA A 25 5.91 4.94 -5.28
C ALA A 25 4.85 4.39 -4.32
N GLU A 26 3.74 3.85 -4.85
CA GLU A 26 2.68 3.18 -4.08
C GLU A 26 3.17 1.86 -3.48
N ILE A 27 3.93 1.08 -4.25
CA ILE A 27 4.54 -0.18 -3.81
C ILE A 27 5.59 0.07 -2.72
N ASP A 28 6.50 1.02 -2.94
CA ASP A 28 7.52 1.42 -1.96
C ASP A 28 6.88 1.92 -0.65
N TYR A 29 5.76 2.64 -0.76
CA TYR A 29 5.01 3.11 0.40
C TYR A 29 4.43 1.95 1.21
N LEU A 30 3.82 0.97 0.54
CA LEU A 30 3.32 -0.23 1.18
C LEU A 30 4.44 -0.98 1.89
N GLN A 31 5.57 -1.21 1.22
CA GLN A 31 6.70 -1.94 1.80
C GLN A 31 7.31 -1.23 3.00
N ARG A 32 7.56 0.08 2.89
CA ARG A 32 8.22 0.85 3.95
C ARG A 32 7.43 0.87 5.26
N TYR A 33 6.11 0.83 5.20
CA TYR A 33 5.23 0.87 6.36
C TYR A 33 4.57 -0.47 6.69
N ALA A 34 4.98 -1.56 6.03
CA ALA A 34 4.44 -2.89 6.28
C ALA A 34 4.59 -3.29 7.75
N GLN A 35 5.78 -3.09 8.33
CA GLN A 35 6.03 -3.45 9.72
C GLN A 35 5.10 -2.70 10.68
N ASP A 36 4.96 -1.38 10.52
CA ASP A 36 4.09 -0.57 11.37
C ASP A 36 2.60 -0.97 11.24
N TYR A 37 2.18 -1.38 10.05
CA TYR A 37 0.85 -1.94 9.80
C TYR A 37 0.64 -3.27 10.54
N PHE A 38 1.61 -4.19 10.46
CA PHE A 38 1.55 -5.49 11.14
C PHE A 38 1.63 -5.36 12.67
N ASP A 39 2.41 -4.40 13.17
CA ASP A 39 2.54 -4.10 14.59
C ASP A 39 1.30 -3.39 15.15
N LYS A 40 0.30 -3.08 14.32
CA LYS A 40 -0.98 -2.45 14.68
C LYS A 40 -0.82 -1.21 15.56
N LYS A 41 0.14 -0.35 15.23
CA LYS A 41 0.31 0.94 15.93
C LYS A 41 -1.00 1.72 15.92
N LEU A 42 -1.46 2.14 17.10
CA LEU A 42 -2.77 2.78 17.30
C LEU A 42 -3.00 3.98 16.38
N ASP A 43 -1.94 4.73 16.09
CA ASP A 43 -2.02 5.96 15.28
C ASP A 43 -1.77 5.76 13.78
N PHE A 44 -1.43 4.52 13.37
CA PHE A 44 -1.01 4.22 12.01
C PHE A 44 -2.06 4.62 10.96
N ILE A 45 -3.33 4.32 11.24
CA ILE A 45 -4.43 4.59 10.31
C ILE A 45 -4.65 6.09 10.12
N TYR A 46 -4.40 6.90 11.15
CA TYR A 46 -4.52 8.36 11.07
C TYR A 46 -3.39 8.96 10.23
N GLU A 47 -2.16 8.45 10.38
CA GLU A 47 -0.99 8.94 9.63
C GLU A 47 -0.96 8.43 8.18
N HIS A 48 -1.45 7.21 7.96
CA HIS A 48 -1.37 6.46 6.70
C HIS A 48 -2.75 6.17 6.10
N ASN A 49 -3.57 7.22 5.95
CA ASN A 49 -4.95 7.12 5.43
C ASN A 49 -5.10 6.48 4.03
N GLN A 50 -4.04 6.48 3.21
CA GLN A 50 -4.04 5.83 1.89
C GLN A 50 -3.67 4.34 1.96
N TYR A 51 -3.06 3.89 3.05
CA TYR A 51 -2.49 2.54 3.14
C TYR A 51 -3.53 1.45 2.91
N GLN A 52 -4.70 1.57 3.55
CA GLN A 52 -5.82 0.63 3.36
C GLN A 52 -6.32 0.57 1.91
N LYS A 53 -6.36 1.73 1.23
CA LYS A 53 -6.77 1.81 -0.17
C LYS A 53 -5.73 1.16 -1.08
N LEU A 54 -4.45 1.39 -0.80
CA LEU A 54 -3.34 0.81 -1.54
C LEU A 54 -3.25 -0.71 -1.36
N ILE A 55 -3.52 -1.23 -0.15
CA ILE A 55 -3.69 -2.67 0.09
C ILE A 55 -4.80 -3.24 -0.79
N THR A 56 -5.95 -2.55 -0.85
CA THR A 56 -7.08 -3.02 -1.66
C THR A 56 -6.74 -3.03 -3.16
N LYS A 57 -5.89 -2.10 -3.60
CA LYS A 57 -5.49 -1.93 -5.01
C LYS A 57 -4.41 -2.92 -5.42
N HIS A 58 -3.37 -3.07 -4.60
CA HIS A 58 -2.16 -3.82 -4.96
C HIS A 58 -2.12 -5.19 -4.29
N GLY A 59 -2.67 -5.33 -3.09
CA GLY A 59 -2.61 -6.53 -2.25
C GLY A 59 -2.02 -6.21 -0.87
N GLU A 60 -2.17 -7.14 0.08
CA GLU A 60 -1.51 -7.03 1.39
C GLU A 60 0.00 -7.28 1.25
N PRO A 61 0.85 -6.50 1.94
CA PRO A 61 2.28 -6.77 1.98
C PRO A 61 2.53 -8.07 2.75
N VAL A 62 3.34 -8.99 2.21
CA VAL A 62 3.66 -10.26 2.90
C VAL A 62 5.01 -10.16 3.60
N LEU A 63 5.05 -10.15 4.93
CA LEU A 63 6.32 -10.26 5.68
C LEU A 63 6.93 -11.65 5.43
N ARG A 64 7.94 -11.76 4.56
CA ARG A 64 8.82 -12.94 4.51
C ARG A 64 10.09 -12.65 5.30
N ASN A 65 10.36 -13.52 6.26
CA ASN A 65 11.52 -13.42 7.16
C ASN A 65 12.84 -13.29 6.38
N GLN A 66 13.55 -12.20 6.68
CA GLN A 66 14.99 -11.96 6.56
C GLN A 66 15.67 -11.75 5.19
N ASN A 67 14.97 -11.63 4.05
CA ASN A 67 15.54 -10.99 2.85
C ASN A 67 14.41 -10.42 1.99
N GLN A 68 14.30 -9.09 1.95
CA GLN A 68 13.14 -8.33 1.51
C GLN A 68 12.84 -8.50 0.01
N VAL A 69 11.92 -9.40 -0.33
CA VAL A 69 11.18 -9.36 -1.60
C VAL A 69 9.71 -9.66 -1.30
N TYR A 70 8.84 -8.66 -1.50
CA TYR A 70 7.41 -8.73 -1.20
C TYR A 70 6.62 -9.01 -2.47
N THR A 71 5.88 -10.12 -2.50
CA THR A 71 4.91 -10.45 -3.54
C THR A 71 3.50 -10.08 -3.08
N PHE A 72 2.76 -9.35 -3.91
CA PHE A 72 1.39 -8.94 -3.61
C PHE A 72 0.40 -10.03 -4.04
N PHE A 73 -0.52 -10.41 -3.15
CA PHE A 73 -1.70 -11.20 -3.50
C PHE A 73 -2.90 -10.27 -3.69
N LEU A 74 -3.50 -10.29 -4.88
CA LEU A 74 -4.77 -9.63 -5.14
C LEU A 74 -5.87 -10.32 -4.30
N LEU A 75 -6.32 -9.65 -3.24
CA LEU A 75 -7.52 -10.04 -2.50
C LEU A 75 -8.73 -9.84 -3.44
N HIS A 76 -9.07 -10.86 -4.20
CA HIS A 76 -10.39 -10.97 -4.81
C HIS A 76 -11.41 -11.10 -3.67
N LYS A 77 -11.99 -9.96 -3.27
CA LYS A 77 -13.19 -9.93 -2.46
C LYS A 77 -14.30 -10.65 -3.22
N ARG A 78 -14.53 -11.91 -2.87
CA ARG A 78 -15.85 -12.52 -2.91
C ARG A 78 -16.26 -12.82 -1.48
N SER A 79 -17.14 -11.97 -0.98
CA SER A 79 -17.96 -12.22 0.19
C SER A 79 -18.68 -13.56 0.02
N TYR A 80 -18.42 -14.52 0.92
CA TYR A 80 -19.41 -15.52 1.30
C TYR A 80 -19.26 -15.84 2.79
N LEU A 81 -20.28 -15.47 3.54
CA LEU A 81 -20.62 -16.12 4.81
C LEU A 81 -20.88 -17.60 4.50
N ILE A 82 -20.16 -18.50 5.16
CA ILE A 82 -20.65 -19.84 5.40
C ILE A 82 -20.42 -20.13 6.89
N GLN A 83 -21.52 -20.06 7.65
CA GLN A 83 -21.69 -20.90 8.83
C GLN A 83 -21.92 -22.32 8.32
N ILE A 84 -21.07 -23.26 8.75
CA ILE A 84 -21.34 -24.46 9.58
C ILE A 84 -19.98 -25.12 9.83
#